data_AF-A0A1Q8RJY4-F1
#
_entry.id   AF-A0A1Q8RJY4-F1
#
_cell.length_a   1.000
_cell.length_b   1.000
_cell.length_c   1.000
_cell.angle_alpha   90.00
_cell.angle_beta   90.00
_cell.angle_gamma   90.00
#
_symmetry.space_group_name_H-M   'P 1'
#
loop_
_entity.id
_entity.type
_entity.pdbx_description
1 polymer ?
#
loop_
_entity_poly.entity_id
_entity_poly.type
_entity_poly.pdbx_seq_one_letter_code
_entity_poly.pdbx_strand_id
1 'polypeptide(L)'
;MNKEDWVDYFEAINGREPSAREVAEALAAGEFQNAAETDAEKSELVQESDQRVTEAAEAEPAQSSQLEQELAANQAKAQTESHQQVEQLKKKGKSYFVWFWEGLKRPEAQSSNSQLAYGLVTLALAALFLAAGLVNYINRIFTSIINMTIGGESFKINEPEAFSVVEDAVRTNFGLSKIIVVAVIVFIAYVIVTAVPALIHKFAAKSQEKVTFLWGKLIAYTPLLAVLNLLIFLLTFLTSNKLVVSSRYSYQIVSSFSSVGSDPFEGLSSVSHLIKEVPAIRSIQTVFIYLALLSVVSLAVLIVAFLANIKVSLGSLNNFYVRLLALLVFMLIIFFTTKSIAANLLGGLDGIKDSLTKLY
;
A
#
# COMPACT_ATOMS: atom_id res chain seq x y z
N MET A 1 25.77 -33.82 -10.99
CA MET A 1 24.83 -33.05 -10.13
C MET A 1 23.45 -33.00 -10.78
N ASN A 2 22.42 -32.42 -10.18
CA ASN A 2 21.17 -32.19 -10.92
C ASN A 2 21.33 -30.96 -11.85
N LYS A 3 20.37 -30.72 -12.75
CA LYS A 3 20.48 -29.61 -13.73
C LYS A 3 20.45 -28.22 -13.08
N GLU A 4 19.67 -28.03 -12.02
CA GLU A 4 19.54 -26.74 -11.32
C GLU A 4 20.83 -26.42 -10.54
N ASP A 5 21.38 -27.40 -9.81
CA ASP A 5 22.68 -27.28 -9.13
C ASP A 5 23.80 -26.84 -10.10
N TRP A 6 23.79 -27.38 -11.33
CA TRP A 6 24.78 -27.06 -12.35
C TRP A 6 24.63 -25.64 -12.91
N VAL A 7 23.39 -25.19 -13.11
CA VAL A 7 23.10 -23.82 -13.58
C VAL A 7 23.52 -22.80 -12.52
N ASP A 8 23.18 -23.03 -11.24
CA ASP A 8 23.57 -22.17 -10.12
C ASP A 8 25.10 -22.12 -9.97
N TYR A 9 25.79 -23.26 -10.11
CA TYR A 9 27.24 -23.30 -10.12
C TYR A 9 27.85 -22.55 -11.31
N PHE A 10 27.28 -22.70 -12.50
CA PHE A 10 27.73 -21.98 -13.70
C PHE A 10 27.58 -20.47 -13.53
N GLU A 11 26.44 -19.99 -13.02
CA GLU A 11 26.20 -18.56 -12.80
C GLU A 11 27.11 -17.98 -11.72
N ALA A 12 27.34 -18.71 -10.62
CA ALA A 12 28.26 -18.30 -9.56
C ALA A 12 29.71 -18.10 -10.04
N ILE A 13 30.16 -18.90 -11.02
CA ILE A 13 31.51 -18.80 -11.61
C ILE A 13 31.58 -17.76 -12.74
N ASN A 14 30.56 -17.68 -13.60
CA ASN A 14 30.62 -16.88 -14.84
C ASN A 14 29.88 -15.53 -14.77
N GLY A 15 29.08 -15.29 -13.72
CA GLY A 15 28.27 -14.06 -13.56
C GLY A 15 27.16 -13.90 -14.60
N ARG A 16 26.74 -15.01 -15.23
CA ARG A 16 25.66 -15.08 -16.23
C ARG A 16 25.06 -16.48 -16.30
N GLU A 17 23.84 -16.58 -16.80
CA GLU A 17 23.23 -17.86 -17.17
C GLU A 17 24.05 -18.60 -18.27
N PRO A 18 24.09 -19.93 -18.24
CA PRO A 18 24.72 -20.75 -19.29
C PRO A 18 23.92 -20.69 -20.59
N SER A 19 24.63 -20.63 -21.72
CA SER A 19 23.99 -20.70 -23.04
C SER A 19 23.55 -22.13 -23.38
N ALA A 20 22.56 -22.27 -24.27
CA ALA A 20 22.05 -23.59 -24.67
C ALA A 20 23.11 -24.54 -25.25
N ARG A 21 24.24 -24.02 -25.76
CA ARG A 21 25.39 -24.85 -26.19
C ARG A 21 26.19 -25.37 -25.00
N GLU A 22 26.47 -24.53 -24.02
CA GLU A 22 27.21 -24.89 -22.80
C GLU A 22 26.42 -25.92 -21.96
N VAL A 23 25.10 -25.77 -21.88
CA VAL A 23 24.19 -26.77 -21.26
C VAL A 23 24.26 -28.12 -22.00
N ALA A 24 24.28 -28.10 -23.33
CA ALA A 24 24.33 -29.32 -24.15
C ALA A 24 25.71 -30.01 -24.09
N GLU A 25 26.81 -29.25 -24.07
CA GLU A 25 28.17 -29.76 -23.90
C GLU A 25 28.36 -30.38 -22.51
N ALA A 26 27.89 -29.73 -21.45
CA ALA A 26 27.97 -30.26 -20.08
C ALA A 26 27.08 -31.50 -19.85
N LEU A 27 25.93 -31.60 -20.54
CA LEU A 27 25.12 -32.83 -20.55
C LEU A 27 25.83 -33.96 -21.31
N ALA A 28 26.45 -33.66 -22.45
CA ALA A 28 27.24 -34.64 -23.21
C ALA A 28 28.53 -35.09 -22.49
N ALA A 29 29.11 -34.21 -21.67
CA ALA A 29 30.23 -34.52 -20.77
C ALA A 29 29.81 -35.22 -19.46
N GLY A 30 28.50 -35.32 -19.17
CA GLY A 30 27.96 -35.99 -18.00
C GLY A 30 28.11 -35.22 -16.69
N GLU A 31 28.31 -33.89 -16.72
CA GLU A 31 28.48 -33.07 -15.52
C GLU A 31 27.20 -33.01 -14.66
N PHE A 32 26.04 -33.05 -15.32
CA PHE A 32 24.74 -33.16 -14.70
C PHE A 32 23.84 -34.20 -15.39
N GLN A 33 22.83 -34.66 -14.66
CA GLN A 33 21.83 -35.61 -15.14
C GLN A 33 20.44 -34.97 -15.07
N ASN A 34 19.56 -35.29 -16.03
CA ASN A 34 18.19 -34.81 -16.00
C ASN A 34 17.40 -35.55 -14.91
N ALA A 35 16.63 -34.81 -14.11
CA ALA A 35 15.91 -35.33 -12.95
C ALA A 35 14.64 -36.13 -13.32
N ALA A 36 14.82 -37.22 -14.07
CA ALA A 36 13.77 -38.19 -14.44
C ALA A 36 14.12 -39.64 -14.06
N GLU A 37 15.35 -39.92 -13.61
CA GLU A 37 15.82 -41.26 -13.22
C GLU A 37 16.12 -41.38 -11.71
N THR A 38 15.59 -40.48 -10.87
CA THR A 38 15.95 -40.42 -9.43
C THR A 38 14.76 -40.52 -8.46
N ASP A 39 13.61 -41.04 -8.91
CA ASP A 39 12.43 -41.30 -8.05
C ASP A 39 11.72 -42.62 -8.42
N ALA A 40 12.43 -43.74 -8.25
CA ALA A 40 11.83 -45.08 -8.31
C ALA A 40 12.64 -46.11 -7.51
N GLU A 41 12.54 -46.09 -6.17
CA GLU A 41 12.50 -47.28 -5.29
C GLU A 41 12.53 -46.92 -3.79
N LYS A 42 11.37 -47.01 -3.10
CA LYS A 42 11.25 -47.77 -1.83
C LYS A 42 9.79 -48.00 -1.44
N SER A 43 9.49 -49.22 -1.00
CA SER A 43 8.15 -49.78 -0.69
C SER A 43 7.30 -50.04 -1.96
N GLU A 44 6.78 -51.25 -2.21
CA GLU A 44 6.56 -52.42 -1.33
C GLU A 44 6.89 -53.78 -2.01
N LEU A 45 7.30 -54.74 -1.17
CA LEU A 45 7.03 -56.19 -1.21
C LEU A 45 6.88 -56.94 -2.56
N VAL A 46 7.95 -57.64 -2.92
CA VAL A 46 7.98 -59.08 -3.29
C VAL A 46 6.77 -59.66 -4.07
N GLN A 47 6.96 -59.93 -5.36
CA GLN A 47 6.94 -61.33 -5.82
C GLN A 47 7.71 -61.57 -7.12
N GLU A 48 8.24 -62.79 -7.20
CA GLU A 48 9.19 -63.34 -8.16
C GLU A 48 8.45 -64.16 -9.24
N SER A 49 8.73 -63.94 -10.53
CA SER A 49 8.80 -65.02 -11.54
C SER A 49 9.29 -64.56 -12.93
N ASP A 50 10.46 -65.08 -13.29
CA ASP A 50 10.83 -65.66 -14.60
C ASP A 50 10.76 -64.87 -15.94
N GLN A 51 11.98 -64.69 -16.50
CA GLN A 51 12.42 -65.15 -17.84
C GLN A 51 11.82 -64.55 -19.13
N ARG A 52 12.55 -64.41 -20.25
CA ARG A 52 14.01 -64.30 -20.58
C ARG A 52 14.09 -64.07 -22.11
N VAL A 53 15.13 -63.39 -22.60
CA VAL A 53 15.62 -63.40 -24.02
C VAL A 53 14.71 -62.72 -25.08
N THR A 54 15.17 -62.09 -26.19
CA THR A 54 16.34 -61.25 -26.55
C THR A 54 16.05 -60.66 -27.96
N GLU A 55 16.56 -59.46 -28.26
CA GLU A 55 16.85 -58.88 -29.60
C GLU A 55 15.77 -58.41 -30.61
N ALA A 56 16.26 -57.46 -31.44
CA ALA A 56 15.83 -57.07 -32.80
C ALA A 56 14.80 -55.92 -32.99
N ALA A 57 15.32 -54.69 -32.90
CA ALA A 57 15.37 -53.68 -33.97
C ALA A 57 14.09 -53.01 -34.56
N GLU A 58 14.12 -51.66 -34.48
CA GLU A 58 13.85 -50.70 -35.59
C GLU A 58 12.43 -50.14 -35.82
N ALA A 59 12.09 -49.07 -35.05
CA ALA A 59 11.18 -47.95 -35.37
C ALA A 59 11.12 -46.97 -34.14
N GLU A 60 10.98 -45.64 -34.21
CA GLU A 60 11.27 -44.60 -35.22
C GLU A 60 11.90 -43.37 -34.49
N PRO A 61 12.79 -42.57 -35.11
CA PRO A 61 13.38 -41.39 -34.45
C PRO A 61 12.62 -40.06 -34.69
N ALA A 62 11.44 -40.07 -35.32
CA ALA A 62 10.81 -38.87 -35.88
C ALA A 62 9.99 -38.02 -34.88
N GLN A 63 9.46 -38.62 -33.80
CA GLN A 63 8.48 -37.94 -32.91
C GLN A 63 9.11 -37.24 -31.70
N SER A 64 10.19 -37.77 -31.13
CA SER A 64 10.91 -37.14 -30.01
C SER A 64 11.50 -35.78 -30.41
N SER A 65 12.15 -35.72 -31.58
CA SER A 65 12.78 -34.50 -32.10
C SER A 65 11.81 -33.33 -32.27
N GLN A 66 10.54 -33.59 -32.61
CA GLN A 66 9.52 -32.56 -32.78
C GLN A 66 9.01 -32.04 -31.43
N LEU A 67 8.79 -32.93 -30.46
CA LEU A 67 8.40 -32.55 -29.09
C LEU A 67 9.47 -31.72 -28.40
N GLU A 68 10.74 -32.07 -28.54
CA GLU A 68 11.85 -31.31 -27.96
C GLU A 68 12.07 -29.96 -28.66
N GLN A 69 11.90 -29.89 -29.99
CA GLN A 69 11.93 -28.61 -30.72
C GLN A 69 10.73 -27.72 -30.35
N GLU A 70 9.53 -28.28 -30.18
CA GLU A 70 8.35 -27.50 -29.78
C GLU A 70 8.47 -27.02 -28.33
N LEU A 71 9.00 -27.84 -27.42
CA LEU A 71 9.25 -27.45 -26.03
C LEU A 71 10.33 -26.36 -25.94
N ALA A 72 11.44 -26.49 -26.67
CA ALA A 72 12.50 -25.49 -26.73
C ALA A 72 12.03 -24.18 -27.41
N ALA A 73 11.22 -24.28 -28.47
CA ALA A 73 10.62 -23.11 -29.12
C ALA A 73 9.61 -22.40 -28.19
N ASN A 74 8.78 -23.15 -27.46
CA ASN A 74 7.85 -22.58 -26.48
C ASN A 74 8.58 -21.95 -25.28
N GLN A 75 9.68 -22.55 -24.80
CA GLN A 75 10.51 -21.97 -23.74
C GLN A 75 11.22 -20.68 -24.24
N ALA A 76 11.84 -20.70 -25.42
CA ALA A 76 12.46 -19.51 -26.01
C ALA A 76 11.45 -18.39 -26.27
N LYS A 77 10.22 -18.74 -26.66
CA LYS A 77 9.11 -17.81 -26.86
C LYS A 77 8.61 -17.23 -25.54
N ALA A 78 8.44 -18.05 -24.50
CA ALA A 78 8.09 -17.59 -23.15
C ALA A 78 9.17 -16.66 -22.55
N GLN A 79 10.45 -16.98 -22.75
CA GLN A 79 11.58 -16.15 -22.30
C GLN A 79 11.64 -14.82 -23.07
N THR A 80 11.36 -14.84 -24.39
CA THR A 80 11.26 -13.63 -25.22
C THR A 80 10.07 -12.76 -24.83
N GLU A 81 8.89 -13.35 -24.61
CA GLU A 81 7.69 -12.64 -24.17
C GLU A 81 7.88 -12.04 -22.76
N SER A 82 8.50 -12.76 -21.84
CA SER A 82 8.89 -12.25 -20.52
C SER A 82 9.84 -11.05 -20.64
N HIS A 83 10.91 -11.14 -21.43
CA HIS A 83 11.85 -10.04 -21.61
C HIS A 83 11.19 -8.80 -22.24
N GLN A 84 10.29 -8.99 -23.22
CA GLN A 84 9.51 -7.90 -23.81
C GLN A 84 8.51 -7.28 -22.82
N GLN A 85 7.87 -8.07 -21.96
CA GLN A 85 7.00 -7.57 -20.89
C GLN A 85 7.80 -6.71 -19.88
N VAL A 86 8.99 -7.15 -19.49
CA VAL A 86 9.90 -6.40 -18.61
C VAL A 86 10.33 -5.07 -19.25
N GLU A 87 10.67 -5.05 -20.54
CA GLU A 87 10.99 -3.80 -21.25
C GLU A 87 9.79 -2.84 -21.36
N GLN A 88 8.61 -3.37 -21.68
CA GLN A 88 7.37 -2.59 -21.69
C GLN A 88 7.04 -2.02 -20.31
N LEU A 89 7.27 -2.77 -19.24
CA LEU A 89 7.07 -2.33 -17.87
C LEU A 89 8.08 -1.22 -17.49
N LYS A 90 9.37 -1.40 -17.80
CA LYS A 90 10.41 -0.36 -17.65
C LYS A 90 10.04 0.94 -18.40
N LYS A 91 9.56 0.82 -19.65
CA LYS A 91 9.13 1.96 -20.48
C LYS A 91 7.90 2.66 -19.89
N LYS A 92 6.86 1.91 -19.52
CA LYS A 92 5.65 2.44 -18.86
C LYS A 92 5.96 3.11 -17.52
N GLY A 93 6.86 2.52 -16.72
CA GLY A 93 7.35 3.11 -15.46
C GLY A 93 8.08 4.42 -15.68
N LYS A 94 9.02 4.49 -16.64
CA LYS A 94 9.70 5.74 -17.00
C LYS A 94 8.71 6.83 -17.44
N SER A 95 7.72 6.47 -18.27
CA SER A 95 6.66 7.40 -18.69
C SER A 95 5.76 7.84 -17.53
N TYR A 96 5.46 6.96 -16.57
CA TYR A 96 4.74 7.31 -15.34
C TYR A 96 5.48 8.38 -14.52
N PHE A 97 6.78 8.18 -14.26
CA PHE A 97 7.56 9.15 -13.47
C PHE A 97 7.72 10.50 -14.17
N VAL A 98 7.85 10.51 -15.51
CA VAL A 98 7.84 11.76 -16.29
C VAL A 98 6.51 12.49 -16.13
N TRP A 99 5.38 11.81 -16.36
CA TRP A 99 4.04 12.40 -16.18
C TRP A 99 3.79 12.89 -14.75
N PHE A 100 4.21 12.12 -13.74
CA PHE A 100 4.06 12.48 -12.33
C PHE A 100 4.84 13.77 -12.01
N TRP A 101 6.08 13.88 -12.47
CA TRP A 101 6.93 15.03 -12.22
C TRP A 101 6.49 16.28 -13.00
N GLU A 102 5.97 16.11 -14.21
CA GLU A 102 5.32 17.17 -14.99
C GLU A 102 4.07 17.69 -14.28
N GLY A 103 3.17 16.81 -13.85
CA GLY A 103 1.95 17.16 -13.11
C GLY A 103 2.22 17.78 -11.73
N LEU A 104 3.34 17.45 -11.08
CA LEU A 104 3.75 18.11 -9.84
C LEU A 104 4.30 19.53 -10.09
N LYS A 105 5.07 19.72 -11.16
CA LYS A 105 5.62 21.04 -11.56
C LYS A 105 4.55 21.99 -12.10
N ARG A 106 3.53 21.43 -12.77
CA ARG A 106 2.43 22.16 -13.42
C ARG A 106 1.11 21.49 -13.06
N PRO A 107 0.64 21.64 -11.82
CA PRO A 107 -0.61 21.03 -11.38
C PRO A 107 -1.78 21.68 -12.14
N GLU A 108 -2.49 20.86 -12.91
CA GLU A 108 -3.67 21.25 -13.68
C GLU A 108 -4.88 20.39 -13.30
N ALA A 109 -6.07 20.99 -13.23
CA ALA A 109 -7.30 20.26 -12.93
C ALA A 109 -7.71 19.32 -14.07
N GLN A 110 -7.38 19.69 -15.31
CA GLN A 110 -7.72 18.98 -16.54
C GLN A 110 -6.53 19.02 -17.51
N SER A 111 -6.04 17.86 -17.92
CA SER A 111 -5.01 17.74 -18.97
C SER A 111 -5.59 17.65 -20.38
N SER A 112 -4.74 17.90 -21.38
CA SER A 112 -5.04 17.65 -22.79
C SER A 112 -5.16 16.15 -23.10
N ASN A 113 -4.26 15.34 -22.55
CA ASN A 113 -4.16 13.90 -22.77
C ASN A 113 -4.70 13.10 -21.58
N SER A 114 -5.52 12.08 -21.86
CA SER A 114 -6.06 11.17 -20.85
C SER A 114 -4.99 10.22 -20.31
N GLN A 115 -4.72 10.26 -19.01
CA GLN A 115 -3.74 9.41 -18.31
C GLN A 115 -4.40 8.61 -17.16
N LEU A 116 -5.54 7.96 -17.46
CA LEU A 116 -6.38 7.29 -16.45
C LEU A 116 -5.60 6.31 -15.56
N ALA A 117 -4.78 5.43 -16.15
CA ALA A 117 -4.03 4.43 -15.39
C ALA A 117 -3.03 5.08 -14.42
N TYR A 118 -2.28 6.09 -14.86
CA TYR A 118 -1.31 6.80 -14.03
C TYR A 118 -1.98 7.57 -12.90
N GLY A 119 -3.10 8.25 -13.18
CA GLY A 119 -3.87 8.94 -12.16
C GLY A 119 -4.53 7.99 -11.15
N LEU A 120 -5.05 6.83 -11.56
CA LEU A 120 -5.60 5.83 -10.62
C LEU A 120 -4.54 5.24 -9.70
N VAL A 121 -3.37 4.88 -10.23
CA VAL A 121 -2.22 4.45 -9.41
C VAL A 121 -1.80 5.56 -8.42
N THR A 122 -1.77 6.81 -8.88
CA THR A 122 -1.39 7.96 -8.05
C THR A 122 -2.44 8.28 -6.99
N LEU A 123 -3.73 8.07 -7.27
CA LEU A 123 -4.81 8.16 -6.27
C LEU A 123 -4.70 7.06 -5.22
N ALA A 124 -4.35 5.83 -5.60
CA ALA A 124 -4.11 4.74 -4.66
C ALA A 124 -2.93 5.05 -3.72
N LEU A 125 -1.83 5.58 -4.27
CA LEU A 125 -0.68 6.06 -3.48
C LEU A 125 -1.07 7.23 -2.56
N ALA A 126 -1.81 8.23 -3.07
CA ALA A 126 -2.27 9.36 -2.27
C ALA A 126 -3.18 8.92 -1.11
N ALA A 127 -4.09 7.96 -1.36
CA ALA A 127 -4.96 7.39 -0.34
C ALA A 127 -4.16 6.58 0.70
N LEU A 128 -3.20 5.77 0.25
CA LEU A 128 -2.30 5.02 1.12
C LEU A 128 -1.47 5.93 2.02
N PHE A 129 -0.89 7.01 1.49
CA PHE A 129 -0.10 7.94 2.30
C PHE A 129 -0.96 8.70 3.33
N LEU A 130 -2.18 9.12 2.98
CA LEU A 130 -3.07 9.76 3.96
C LEU A 130 -3.47 8.78 5.07
N ALA A 131 -3.85 7.55 4.70
CA ALA A 131 -4.20 6.51 5.67
C ALA A 131 -3.02 6.13 6.57
N ALA A 132 -1.83 5.94 5.98
CA ALA A 132 -0.61 5.67 6.72
C ALA A 132 -0.26 6.84 7.66
N GLY A 133 -0.44 8.09 7.23
CA GLY A 133 -0.27 9.27 8.07
C GLY A 133 -1.21 9.27 9.28
N LEU A 134 -2.52 9.12 9.06
CA LEU A 134 -3.50 9.14 10.15
C LEU A 134 -3.28 7.99 11.15
N VAL A 135 -3.08 6.77 10.67
CA VAL A 135 -2.93 5.58 11.52
C VAL A 135 -1.56 5.56 12.20
N ASN A 136 -0.46 5.86 11.49
CA ASN A 136 0.88 5.88 12.09
C ASN A 136 1.03 7.00 13.13
N TYR A 137 0.35 8.14 12.95
CA TYR A 137 0.33 9.20 13.96
C TYR A 137 -0.26 8.70 15.29
N ILE A 138 -1.42 8.02 15.24
CA ILE A 138 -2.07 7.46 16.43
C ILE A 138 -1.21 6.32 17.03
N ASN A 139 -0.72 5.40 16.19
CA ASN A 139 0.20 4.35 16.60
C ASN A 139 1.39 4.93 17.40
N ARG A 140 2.08 5.95 16.86
CA ARG A 140 3.22 6.57 17.52
C ARG A 140 2.86 7.24 18.84
N ILE A 141 1.68 7.84 18.98
CA ILE A 141 1.20 8.36 20.28
C ILE A 141 1.15 7.22 21.30
N PHE A 142 0.44 6.13 21.00
CA PHE A 142 0.31 5.01 21.93
C PHE A 142 1.63 4.29 22.20
N THR A 143 2.46 4.05 21.18
CA THR A 143 3.83 3.53 21.36
C THR A 143 4.65 4.43 22.29
N SER A 144 4.53 5.76 22.18
CA SER A 144 5.23 6.70 23.07
C SER A 144 4.81 6.56 24.53
N ILE A 145 3.50 6.35 24.76
CA ILE A 145 2.90 6.21 26.10
C ILE A 145 3.30 4.87 26.73
N ILE A 146 3.33 3.79 25.95
CA ILE A 146 3.71 2.44 26.44
C ILE A 146 5.23 2.35 26.67
N ASN A 147 6.05 3.00 25.84
CA ASN A 147 7.50 3.12 26.04
C ASN A 147 7.89 4.17 27.10
N MET A 148 6.94 4.65 27.91
CA MET A 148 7.20 5.71 28.87
C MET A 148 8.24 5.29 29.92
N THR A 149 9.06 6.24 30.30
CA THR A 149 10.06 6.12 31.35
C THR A 149 9.77 7.14 32.45
N ILE A 150 9.51 6.67 33.67
CA ILE A 150 9.15 7.48 34.83
C ILE A 150 10.32 7.41 35.81
N GLY A 151 10.95 8.56 36.12
CA GLY A 151 12.07 8.61 37.07
C GLY A 151 13.34 7.85 36.64
N GLY A 152 13.40 7.33 35.41
CA GLY A 152 14.48 6.47 34.90
C GLY A 152 14.03 5.02 34.66
N GLU A 153 12.95 4.58 35.29
CA GLU A 153 12.40 3.23 35.14
C GLU A 153 11.43 3.13 33.97
N SER A 154 11.46 2.01 33.25
CA SER A 154 10.64 1.79 32.05
C SER A 154 9.50 0.84 32.34
N PHE A 155 8.29 1.17 31.86
CA PHE A 155 7.13 0.27 31.98
C PHE A 155 7.41 -1.14 31.44
N LYS A 156 8.19 -1.26 30.35
CA LYS A 156 8.64 -2.54 29.78
C LYS A 156 9.48 -3.41 30.73
N ILE A 157 10.23 -2.79 31.64
CA ILE A 157 11.12 -3.47 32.58
C ILE A 157 10.35 -3.84 33.85
N ASN A 158 9.53 -2.92 34.35
CA ASN A 158 8.80 -3.09 35.59
C ASN A 158 7.59 -4.04 35.43
N GLU A 159 6.88 -3.96 34.30
CA GLU A 159 5.62 -4.67 34.05
C GLU A 159 5.62 -5.32 32.64
N PRO A 160 6.47 -6.33 32.38
CA PRO A 160 6.70 -6.86 31.03
C PRO A 160 5.45 -7.53 30.42
N GLU A 161 4.60 -8.17 31.23
CA GLU A 161 3.37 -8.81 30.77
C GLU A 161 2.32 -7.76 30.36
N ALA A 162 2.07 -6.76 31.22
CA ALA A 162 1.18 -5.65 30.90
C ALA A 162 1.68 -4.84 29.69
N PHE A 163 3.01 -4.63 29.58
CA PHE A 163 3.61 -4.01 28.41
C PHE A 163 3.28 -4.76 27.12
N SER A 164 3.46 -6.08 27.09
CA SER A 164 3.23 -6.89 25.87
C SER A 164 1.76 -6.92 25.45
N VAL A 165 0.82 -7.04 26.40
CA VAL A 165 -0.62 -7.00 26.13
C VAL A 165 -1.04 -5.67 25.48
N VAL A 166 -0.53 -4.54 25.97
CA VAL A 166 -0.87 -3.22 25.42
C VAL A 166 -0.12 -2.93 24.11
N GLU A 167 1.13 -3.38 23.95
CA GLU A 167 1.88 -3.32 22.69
C GLU A 167 1.17 -4.11 21.57
N ASP A 168 0.70 -5.33 21.87
CA ASP A 168 -0.10 -6.15 20.97
C ASP A 168 -1.44 -5.49 20.62
N ALA A 169 -2.12 -4.88 21.59
CA ALA A 169 -3.37 -4.15 21.37
C ALA A 169 -3.18 -2.97 20.41
N VAL A 170 -2.09 -2.20 20.57
CA VAL A 170 -1.75 -1.09 19.65
C VAL A 170 -1.39 -1.61 18.26
N ARG A 171 -0.52 -2.63 18.16
CA ARG A 171 -0.15 -3.22 16.86
C ARG A 171 -1.37 -3.77 16.11
N THR A 172 -2.32 -4.36 16.83
CA THR A 172 -3.56 -4.92 16.25
C THR A 172 -4.51 -3.82 15.76
N ASN A 173 -4.69 -2.75 16.55
CA ASN A 173 -5.67 -1.70 16.26
C ASN A 173 -5.13 -0.58 15.35
N PHE A 174 -3.81 -0.30 15.36
CA PHE A 174 -3.20 0.79 14.59
C PHE A 174 -1.98 0.34 13.77
N GLY A 175 -1.89 -0.95 13.44
CA GLY A 175 -0.90 -1.51 12.51
C GLY A 175 -1.30 -1.47 11.04
N LEU A 176 -0.58 -2.24 10.22
CA LEU A 176 -0.71 -2.29 8.76
C LEU A 176 -2.13 -2.63 8.27
N SER A 177 -2.84 -3.52 8.98
CA SER A 177 -4.24 -3.88 8.68
C SER A 177 -5.16 -2.65 8.70
N LYS A 178 -5.02 -1.79 9.71
CA LYS A 178 -5.81 -0.55 9.83
C LYS A 178 -5.43 0.47 8.76
N ILE A 179 -4.14 0.56 8.40
CA ILE A 179 -3.69 1.39 7.26
C ILE A 179 -4.42 0.96 5.98
N ILE A 180 -4.47 -0.34 5.67
CA ILE A 180 -5.14 -0.86 4.47
C ILE A 180 -6.64 -0.53 4.46
N VAL A 181 -7.35 -0.77 5.57
CA VAL A 181 -8.79 -0.45 5.67
C VAL A 181 -9.07 1.04 5.46
N VAL A 182 -8.31 1.92 6.12
CA VAL A 182 -8.45 3.37 5.96
C VAL A 182 -8.06 3.81 4.54
N ALA A 183 -7.04 3.21 3.94
CA ALA A 183 -6.62 3.49 2.56
C ALA A 183 -7.70 3.13 1.54
N VAL A 184 -8.39 2.00 1.71
CA VAL A 184 -9.53 1.62 0.85
C VAL A 184 -10.68 2.62 0.97
N ILE A 185 -11.03 3.05 2.19
CA ILE A 185 -12.08 4.07 2.41
C ILE A 185 -11.73 5.38 1.70
N VAL A 186 -10.50 5.88 1.86
CA VAL A 186 -10.03 7.12 1.21
C VAL A 186 -9.95 6.96 -0.31
N PHE A 187 -9.48 5.81 -0.81
CA PHE A 187 -9.36 5.54 -2.25
C PHE A 187 -10.73 5.53 -2.94
N ILE A 188 -11.73 4.86 -2.34
CA ILE A 188 -13.11 4.85 -2.85
C ILE A 188 -13.65 6.29 -2.91
N ALA A 189 -13.44 7.08 -1.85
CA ALA A 189 -13.86 8.48 -1.82
C ALA A 189 -13.20 9.31 -2.94
N TYR A 190 -11.89 9.17 -3.14
CA TYR A 190 -11.14 9.85 -4.20
C TYR A 190 -11.60 9.43 -5.61
N VAL A 191 -11.88 8.14 -5.81
CA VAL A 191 -12.45 7.62 -7.07
C VAL A 191 -13.81 8.25 -7.35
N ILE A 192 -14.72 8.31 -6.36
CA ILE A 192 -16.04 8.92 -6.52
C ILE A 192 -15.91 10.43 -6.82
N VAL A 193 -15.13 11.16 -6.02
CA VAL A 193 -14.88 12.60 -6.20
C VAL A 193 -14.34 12.90 -7.61
N THR A 194 -13.39 12.10 -8.11
CA THR A 194 -12.80 12.33 -9.45
C THR A 194 -13.69 11.88 -10.61
N ALA A 195 -14.52 10.85 -10.42
CA ALA A 195 -15.42 10.36 -11.46
C ALA A 195 -16.65 11.25 -11.66
N VAL A 196 -17.16 11.90 -10.61
CA VAL A 196 -18.37 12.74 -10.67
C VAL A 196 -18.29 13.85 -11.73
N PRO A 197 -17.22 14.67 -11.83
CA PRO A 197 -17.08 15.66 -12.90
C PRO A 197 -17.07 15.04 -14.32
N ALA A 198 -16.47 13.84 -14.49
CA ALA A 198 -16.47 13.14 -15.78
C ALA A 198 -17.87 12.65 -16.18
N LEU A 199 -18.66 12.16 -15.21
CA LEU A 199 -20.06 11.79 -15.41
C LEU A 199 -20.92 13.01 -15.72
N ILE A 200 -20.77 14.10 -14.96
CA ILE A 200 -21.45 15.38 -15.22
C ILE A 200 -21.16 15.86 -16.65
N HIS A 201 -19.89 15.86 -17.08
CA HIS A 201 -19.52 16.26 -18.44
C HIS A 201 -20.10 15.31 -19.51
N LYS A 202 -20.07 13.99 -19.28
CA LYS A 202 -20.66 12.98 -20.17
C LYS A 202 -22.14 13.25 -20.44
N PHE A 203 -22.93 13.42 -19.37
CA PHE A 203 -24.39 13.53 -19.47
C PHE A 203 -24.87 14.95 -19.81
N ALA A 204 -24.30 16.00 -19.19
CA ALA A 204 -24.76 17.37 -19.41
C ALA A 204 -24.32 17.93 -20.76
N ALA A 205 -23.07 17.67 -21.19
CA ALA A 205 -22.56 18.15 -22.48
C ALA A 205 -22.84 17.19 -23.65
N LYS A 206 -23.59 16.10 -23.42
CA LYS A 206 -23.86 15.02 -24.41
C LYS A 206 -22.60 14.53 -25.13
N SER A 207 -21.50 14.41 -24.39
CA SER A 207 -20.17 14.15 -24.96
C SER A 207 -20.07 12.75 -25.57
N GLN A 208 -19.57 12.70 -26.81
CA GLN A 208 -19.28 11.45 -27.52
C GLN A 208 -18.03 10.74 -26.95
N GLU A 209 -17.20 11.42 -26.15
CA GLU A 209 -16.04 10.79 -25.50
C GLU A 209 -16.47 9.70 -24.49
N LYS A 210 -15.65 8.66 -24.32
CA LYS A 210 -15.85 7.64 -23.28
C LYS A 210 -15.62 8.26 -21.89
N VAL A 211 -16.41 7.87 -20.89
CA VAL A 211 -16.29 8.39 -19.51
C VAL A 211 -14.86 8.17 -18.96
N THR A 212 -14.26 7.03 -19.25
CA THR A 212 -12.88 6.70 -18.86
C THR A 212 -11.84 7.65 -19.47
N PHE A 213 -12.04 8.11 -20.70
CA PHE A 213 -11.16 9.07 -21.38
C PHE A 213 -11.34 10.49 -20.83
N LEU A 214 -12.58 10.89 -20.53
CA LEU A 214 -12.85 12.14 -19.81
C LEU A 214 -12.18 12.11 -18.43
N TRP A 215 -12.48 11.08 -17.62
CA TRP A 215 -11.94 10.92 -16.27
C TRP A 215 -10.40 10.92 -16.25
N GLY A 216 -9.76 10.26 -17.21
CA GLY A 216 -8.30 10.27 -17.35
C GLY A 216 -7.69 11.63 -17.64
N LYS A 217 -8.44 12.61 -18.18
CA LYS A 217 -8.01 14.01 -18.30
C LYS A 217 -8.18 14.77 -16.97
N LEU A 218 -9.23 14.46 -16.20
CA LEU A 218 -9.66 15.21 -15.00
C LEU A 218 -8.90 14.85 -13.71
N ILE A 219 -7.92 13.93 -13.78
CA ILE A 219 -7.10 13.48 -12.64
C ILE A 219 -5.62 13.88 -12.75
N ALA A 220 -5.31 14.87 -13.60
CA ALA A 220 -3.96 15.37 -13.82
C ALA A 220 -3.32 16.02 -12.56
N TYR A 221 -4.13 16.54 -11.63
CA TYR A 221 -3.68 17.13 -10.36
C TYR A 221 -3.20 16.12 -9.31
N THR A 222 -3.39 14.81 -9.55
CA THR A 222 -3.17 13.78 -8.53
C THR A 222 -1.72 13.62 -8.04
N PRO A 223 -0.65 13.94 -8.82
CA PRO A 223 0.71 13.98 -8.28
C PRO A 223 0.90 14.98 -7.13
N LEU A 224 0.28 16.16 -7.21
CA LEU A 224 0.32 17.15 -6.12
C LEU A 224 -0.35 16.61 -4.86
N LEU A 225 -1.53 15.99 -4.99
CA LEU A 225 -2.25 15.37 -3.87
C LEU A 225 -1.44 14.22 -3.24
N ALA A 226 -0.78 13.40 -4.05
CA ALA A 226 0.09 12.32 -3.56
C ALA A 226 1.29 12.86 -2.78
N VAL A 227 1.93 13.94 -3.24
CA VAL A 227 3.06 14.57 -2.52
C VAL A 227 2.60 15.21 -1.21
N LEU A 228 1.47 15.92 -1.18
CA LEU A 228 0.91 16.47 0.06
C LEU A 228 0.61 15.37 1.08
N ASN A 229 -0.02 14.28 0.64
CA ASN A 229 -0.33 13.16 1.53
C ASN A 229 0.93 12.38 1.96
N LEU A 230 1.97 12.31 1.12
CA LEU A 230 3.29 11.79 1.50
C LEU A 230 3.93 12.66 2.59
N LEU A 231 3.84 13.99 2.49
CA LEU A 231 4.33 14.89 3.55
C LEU A 231 3.56 14.69 4.87
N ILE A 232 2.24 14.50 4.82
CA ILE A 232 1.43 14.10 5.99
C ILE A 232 2.02 12.84 6.63
N PHE A 233 2.27 11.79 5.85
CA PHE A 233 2.89 10.55 6.36
C PHE A 233 4.28 10.77 6.96
N LEU A 234 5.19 11.46 6.25
CA LEU A 234 6.56 11.68 6.70
C LEU A 234 6.64 12.51 7.98
N LEU A 235 5.76 13.50 8.15
CA LEU A 235 5.74 14.34 9.36
C LEU A 235 5.31 13.57 10.62
N THR A 236 4.60 12.44 10.50
CA THR A 236 4.28 11.59 11.66
C THR A 236 5.52 11.09 12.38
N PHE A 237 6.64 10.90 11.67
CA PHE A 237 7.89 10.41 12.26
C PHE A 237 8.58 11.43 13.17
N LEU A 238 8.18 12.70 13.13
CA LEU A 238 8.60 13.72 14.09
C LEU A 238 7.93 13.58 15.47
N THR A 239 6.85 12.79 15.58
CA THR A 239 6.26 12.42 16.86
C THR A 239 7.21 11.49 17.61
N SER A 240 7.60 11.83 18.85
CA SER A 240 8.46 10.94 19.65
C SER A 240 7.81 9.58 19.89
N ASN A 241 8.57 8.50 19.71
CA ASN A 241 8.17 7.12 20.04
C ASN A 241 8.49 6.71 21.49
N LYS A 242 8.98 7.66 22.31
CA LYS A 242 9.27 7.48 23.73
C LYS A 242 8.91 8.74 24.53
N LEU A 243 8.20 8.58 25.64
CA LEU A 243 7.95 9.62 26.63
C LEU A 243 8.94 9.47 27.81
N VAL A 244 9.70 10.53 28.11
CA VAL A 244 10.53 10.60 29.33
C VAL A 244 9.86 11.59 30.29
N VAL A 245 9.53 11.11 31.48
CA VAL A 245 8.61 11.76 32.41
C VAL A 245 9.23 11.84 33.81
N SER A 246 9.18 13.03 34.41
CA SER A 246 9.54 13.20 35.82
C SER A 246 8.45 12.58 36.71
N SER A 247 8.84 11.89 37.78
CA SER A 247 7.92 11.22 38.71
C SER A 247 6.86 12.14 39.32
N ARG A 248 7.04 13.48 39.28
CA ARG A 248 6.02 14.45 39.69
C ARG A 248 4.77 14.50 38.79
N TYR A 249 4.83 13.93 37.58
CA TYR A 249 3.77 13.98 36.57
C TYR A 249 3.17 12.61 36.23
N SER A 250 3.71 11.50 36.76
CA SER A 250 3.27 10.14 36.44
C SER A 250 1.77 9.94 36.68
N TYR A 251 1.28 10.31 37.87
CA TYR A 251 -0.12 10.16 38.25
C TYR A 251 -1.08 10.90 37.31
N GLN A 252 -0.77 12.15 36.96
CA GLN A 252 -1.60 12.96 36.05
C GLN A 252 -1.64 12.38 34.64
N ILE A 253 -0.53 11.80 34.19
CA ILE A 253 -0.43 11.19 32.86
C ILE A 253 -1.21 9.88 32.79
N VAL A 254 -1.08 9.01 33.80
CA VAL A 254 -1.84 7.75 33.89
C VAL A 254 -3.34 8.03 33.98
N SER A 255 -3.77 8.97 34.83
CA SER A 255 -5.19 9.33 34.94
C SER A 255 -5.74 9.94 33.64
N SER A 256 -4.99 10.84 32.99
CA SER A 256 -5.37 11.43 31.70
C SER A 256 -5.55 10.41 30.58
N PHE A 257 -4.74 9.35 30.54
CA PHE A 257 -4.90 8.29 29.54
C PHE A 257 -6.01 7.30 29.90
N SER A 258 -6.28 7.08 31.18
CA SER A 258 -7.46 6.28 31.59
C SER A 258 -8.78 6.94 31.17
N SER A 259 -8.88 8.28 31.26
CA SER A 259 -10.10 9.01 30.87
C SER A 259 -10.33 9.09 29.36
N VAL A 260 -9.28 9.06 28.52
CA VAL A 260 -9.42 8.98 27.04
C VAL A 260 -10.28 7.78 26.60
N GLY A 261 -10.24 6.67 27.34
CA GLY A 261 -11.06 5.49 27.04
C GLY A 261 -12.54 5.64 27.42
N SER A 262 -12.89 6.51 28.38
CA SER A 262 -14.28 6.74 28.81
C SER A 262 -14.92 7.95 28.13
N ASP A 263 -14.19 9.05 28.01
CA ASP A 263 -14.57 10.24 27.25
C ASP A 263 -13.33 10.76 26.50
N PRO A 264 -13.26 10.56 25.16
CA PRO A 264 -12.11 11.00 24.38
C PRO A 264 -11.85 12.51 24.43
N PHE A 265 -12.89 13.34 24.63
CA PHE A 265 -12.76 14.79 24.66
C PHE A 265 -12.29 15.31 26.03
N GLU A 266 -12.77 14.75 27.14
CA GLU A 266 -12.21 15.06 28.47
C GLU A 266 -10.79 14.51 28.63
N GLY A 267 -10.50 13.33 28.08
CA GLY A 267 -9.15 12.78 28.03
C GLY A 267 -8.20 13.67 27.21
N LEU A 268 -8.62 14.13 26.03
CA LEU A 268 -7.88 15.12 25.23
C LEU A 268 -7.65 16.45 25.99
N SER A 269 -8.63 16.90 26.78
CA SER A 269 -8.50 18.09 27.64
C SER A 269 -7.47 17.88 28.75
N SER A 270 -7.46 16.70 29.37
CA SER A 270 -6.51 16.32 30.42
C SER A 270 -5.08 16.21 29.87
N VAL A 271 -4.92 15.60 28.70
CA VAL A 271 -3.66 15.59 27.93
C VAL A 271 -3.22 17.01 27.55
N SER A 272 -4.15 17.95 27.29
CA SER A 272 -3.85 19.35 26.96
C SER A 272 -3.15 20.11 28.10
N HIS A 273 -3.44 19.79 29.35
CA HIS A 273 -2.70 20.36 30.49
C HIS A 273 -1.24 19.85 30.52
N LEU A 274 -1.04 18.55 30.27
CA LEU A 274 0.27 17.90 30.25
C LEU A 274 1.18 18.38 29.11
N ILE A 275 0.63 18.88 27.99
CA ILE A 275 1.38 19.53 26.89
C ILE A 275 2.32 20.63 27.40
N LYS A 276 1.89 21.41 28.39
CA LYS A 276 2.66 22.55 28.92
C LYS A 276 3.85 22.13 29.78
N GLU A 277 3.83 20.91 30.30
CA GLU A 277 4.74 20.44 31.34
C GLU A 277 5.71 19.35 30.87
N VAL A 278 5.39 18.64 29.79
CA VAL A 278 6.20 17.55 29.24
C VAL A 278 6.62 17.85 27.79
N PRO A 279 7.90 18.19 27.52
CA PRO A 279 8.37 18.57 26.19
C PRO A 279 8.11 17.54 25.08
N ALA A 280 8.04 16.25 25.40
CA ALA A 280 7.72 15.21 24.43
C ALA A 280 6.25 15.29 23.93
N ILE A 281 5.30 15.72 24.76
CA ILE A 281 3.89 15.91 24.37
C ILE A 281 3.75 17.15 23.45
N ARG A 282 4.67 18.12 23.55
CA ARG A 282 4.79 19.23 22.59
C ARG A 282 5.07 18.75 21.16
N SER A 283 5.80 17.64 20.99
CA SER A 283 6.05 17.04 19.66
C SER A 283 4.76 16.51 19.03
N ILE A 284 3.93 15.81 19.82
CA ILE A 284 2.61 15.31 19.44
C ILE A 284 1.73 16.48 18.95
N GLN A 285 1.58 17.53 19.76
CA GLN A 285 0.79 18.72 19.39
C GLN A 285 1.31 19.42 18.12
N THR A 286 2.63 19.57 17.99
CA THR A 286 3.24 20.24 16.83
C THR A 286 2.97 19.46 15.54
N VAL A 287 3.12 18.14 15.58
CA VAL A 287 2.79 17.27 14.44
C VAL A 287 1.30 17.32 14.13
N PHE A 288 0.41 17.25 15.12
CA PHE A 288 -1.04 17.41 14.91
C PHE A 288 -1.40 18.66 14.11
N ILE A 289 -0.81 19.81 14.45
CA ILE A 289 -1.05 21.08 13.75
C ILE A 289 -0.61 20.98 12.29
N TYR A 290 0.57 20.41 12.00
CA TYR A 290 1.02 20.22 10.62
C TYR A 290 0.14 19.23 9.82
N LEU A 291 -0.29 18.12 10.44
CA LEU A 291 -1.20 17.16 9.81
C LEU A 291 -2.55 17.80 9.49
N ALA A 292 -3.09 18.61 10.40
CA ALA A 292 -4.35 19.34 10.20
C ALA A 292 -4.23 20.36 9.05
N LEU A 293 -3.18 21.19 9.06
CA LEU A 293 -2.92 22.19 8.01
C LEU A 293 -2.76 21.52 6.63
N LEU A 294 -1.95 20.48 6.52
CA LEU A 294 -1.78 19.75 5.25
C LEU A 294 -3.05 19.03 4.81
N SER A 295 -3.85 18.48 5.73
CA SER A 295 -5.14 17.88 5.40
C SER A 295 -6.11 18.90 4.81
N VAL A 296 -6.13 20.13 5.34
CA VAL A 296 -6.91 21.25 4.76
C VAL A 296 -6.38 21.61 3.36
N VAL A 297 -5.07 21.63 3.15
CA VAL A 297 -4.48 21.89 1.81
C VAL A 297 -4.79 20.77 0.82
N SER A 298 -4.70 19.49 1.20
CA SER A 298 -5.11 18.35 0.36
C SER A 298 -6.60 18.41 0.00
N LEU A 299 -7.46 18.79 0.96
CA LEU A 299 -8.88 19.02 0.69
C LEU A 299 -9.12 20.21 -0.24
N ALA A 300 -8.33 21.29 -0.11
CA ALA A 300 -8.36 22.45 -0.99
C ALA A 300 -7.96 22.10 -2.43
N VAL A 301 -6.96 21.21 -2.64
CA VAL A 301 -6.61 20.70 -3.96
C VAL A 301 -7.77 19.90 -4.57
N LEU A 302 -8.40 19.02 -3.79
CA LEU A 302 -9.55 18.21 -4.23
C LEU A 302 -10.75 19.09 -4.65
N ILE A 303 -11.18 20.04 -3.81
CA ILE A 303 -12.34 20.90 -4.10
C ILE A 303 -12.07 21.85 -5.29
N VAL A 304 -10.86 22.41 -5.41
CA VAL A 304 -10.48 23.26 -6.55
C VAL A 304 -10.50 22.46 -7.85
N ALA A 305 -9.87 21.28 -7.88
CA ALA A 305 -9.88 20.45 -9.08
C ALA A 305 -11.30 19.98 -9.44
N PHE A 306 -12.09 19.54 -8.45
CA PHE A 306 -13.47 19.12 -8.63
C PHE A 306 -14.34 20.21 -9.27
N LEU A 307 -14.32 21.43 -8.74
CA LEU A 307 -15.13 22.55 -9.25
C LEU A 307 -14.58 23.14 -10.57
N ALA A 308 -13.26 23.17 -10.75
CA ALA A 308 -12.64 23.62 -12.00
C ALA A 308 -13.06 22.74 -13.19
N ASN A 309 -13.26 21.45 -12.96
CA ASN A 309 -13.64 20.46 -13.95
C ASN A 309 -15.14 20.46 -14.31
N ILE A 310 -15.94 21.30 -13.65
CA ILE A 310 -17.38 21.47 -13.96
C ILE A 310 -17.55 22.81 -14.69
N LYS A 311 -17.88 22.76 -15.98
CA LYS A 311 -18.05 23.93 -16.86
C LYS A 311 -19.32 23.84 -17.74
N VAL A 312 -20.36 23.18 -17.25
CA VAL A 312 -21.54 22.77 -18.02
C VAL A 312 -22.84 23.31 -17.42
N SER A 313 -23.85 23.56 -18.26
CA SER A 313 -25.23 23.79 -17.86
C SER A 313 -26.05 22.50 -17.93
N LEU A 314 -27.14 22.42 -17.17
CA LEU A 314 -28.03 21.26 -17.12
C LEU A 314 -29.49 21.71 -17.19
N GLY A 315 -30.12 21.59 -18.37
CA GLY A 315 -31.48 22.08 -18.59
C GLY A 315 -31.57 23.60 -18.37
N SER A 316 -32.41 24.03 -17.43
CA SER A 316 -32.52 25.44 -17.01
C SER A 316 -31.41 25.90 -16.05
N LEU A 317 -30.61 24.98 -15.49
CA LEU A 317 -29.54 25.32 -14.55
C LEU A 317 -28.29 25.78 -15.29
N ASN A 318 -27.86 27.02 -15.03
CA ASN A 318 -26.58 27.52 -15.49
C ASN A 318 -25.40 26.85 -14.74
N ASN A 319 -24.18 27.08 -15.22
CA ASN A 319 -22.96 26.51 -14.65
C ASN A 319 -22.76 26.83 -13.14
N PHE A 320 -23.23 27.99 -12.66
CA PHE A 320 -23.14 28.34 -11.24
C PHE A 320 -23.99 27.41 -10.36
N TYR A 321 -25.25 27.16 -10.73
CA TYR A 321 -26.11 26.23 -9.98
C TYR A 321 -25.64 24.78 -10.08
N VAL A 322 -25.14 24.35 -11.24
CA VAL A 322 -24.56 23.00 -11.39
C VAL A 322 -23.34 22.81 -10.47
N ARG A 323 -22.45 23.81 -10.39
CA ARG A 323 -21.31 23.81 -9.45
C ARG A 323 -21.77 23.79 -7.98
N LEU A 324 -22.81 24.54 -7.62
CA LEU A 324 -23.34 24.58 -6.26
C LEU A 324 -23.92 23.21 -5.85
N LEU A 325 -24.71 22.57 -6.71
CA LEU A 325 -25.22 21.22 -6.47
C LEU A 325 -24.09 20.19 -6.37
N ALA A 326 -23.09 20.27 -7.26
CA ALA A 326 -21.93 19.39 -7.20
C ALA A 326 -21.10 19.59 -5.92
N LEU A 327 -21.00 20.83 -5.41
CA LEU A 327 -20.36 21.12 -4.13
C LEU A 327 -21.10 20.47 -2.95
N LEU A 328 -22.44 20.46 -2.95
CA LEU A 328 -23.21 19.71 -1.95
C LEU A 328 -22.91 18.21 -2.01
N VAL A 329 -22.85 17.62 -3.22
CA VAL A 329 -22.47 16.21 -3.41
C VAL A 329 -21.04 15.95 -2.91
N PHE A 330 -20.08 16.83 -3.22
CA PHE A 330 -18.71 16.75 -2.70
C PHE A 330 -18.69 16.76 -1.16
N MET A 331 -19.39 17.70 -0.53
CA MET A 331 -19.46 17.78 0.94
C MET A 331 -20.09 16.54 1.57
N LEU A 332 -21.13 15.94 0.94
CA LEU A 332 -21.70 14.67 1.40
C LEU A 332 -20.68 13.53 1.31
N ILE A 333 -19.94 13.40 0.20
CA ILE A 333 -18.90 12.38 0.06
C ILE A 333 -17.84 12.54 1.16
N ILE A 334 -17.34 13.76 1.37
CA ILE A 334 -16.34 14.05 2.41
C ILE A 334 -16.90 13.77 3.82
N PHE A 335 -18.16 14.12 4.10
CA PHE A 335 -18.83 13.83 5.38
C PHE A 335 -18.88 12.32 5.66
N PHE A 336 -19.40 11.51 4.72
CA PHE A 336 -19.48 10.06 4.90
C PHE A 336 -18.09 9.42 5.01
N THR A 337 -17.13 9.88 4.20
CA THR A 337 -15.73 9.41 4.26
C THR A 337 -15.13 9.69 5.64
N THR A 338 -15.27 10.91 6.14
CA THR A 338 -14.75 11.33 7.45
C THR A 338 -15.40 10.54 8.58
N LYS A 339 -16.73 10.32 8.52
CA LYS A 339 -17.47 9.49 9.49
C LYS A 339 -16.97 8.03 9.50
N SER A 340 -16.73 7.44 8.33
CA SER A 340 -16.22 6.06 8.20
C SER A 340 -14.78 5.92 8.71
N ILE A 341 -13.92 6.91 8.46
CA ILE A 341 -12.55 6.95 9.02
C ILE A 341 -12.62 7.09 10.54
N ALA A 342 -13.39 8.06 11.06
CA ALA A 342 -13.55 8.28 12.49
C ALA A 342 -14.04 7.02 13.22
N ALA A 343 -15.08 6.35 12.71
CA ALA A 343 -15.55 5.08 13.30
C ALA A 343 -14.48 3.98 13.33
N ASN A 344 -13.66 3.87 12.27
CA ASN A 344 -12.58 2.88 12.19
C ASN A 344 -11.41 3.17 13.15
N LEU A 345 -11.13 4.44 13.43
CA LEU A 345 -10.08 4.86 14.37
C LEU A 345 -10.58 4.79 15.82
N LEU A 346 -11.80 5.28 16.11
CA LEU A 346 -12.41 5.25 17.44
C LEU A 346 -12.60 3.80 17.94
N GLY A 347 -13.12 2.89 17.11
CA GLY A 347 -13.22 1.48 17.47
C GLY A 347 -11.85 0.81 17.71
N GLY A 348 -10.75 1.39 17.22
CA GLY A 348 -9.39 0.98 17.58
C GLY A 348 -8.96 1.46 18.98
N LEU A 349 -9.49 2.58 19.46
CA LEU A 349 -9.29 3.06 20.83
C LEU A 349 -10.07 2.18 21.82
N ASP A 350 -11.30 1.83 21.48
CA ASP A 350 -12.11 0.88 22.26
C ASP A 350 -11.38 -0.47 22.41
N GLY A 351 -10.78 -0.98 21.33
CA GLY A 351 -9.95 -2.19 21.37
C GLY A 351 -8.69 -2.08 22.25
N ILE A 352 -8.11 -0.89 22.43
CA ILE A 352 -7.01 -0.68 23.41
C ILE A 352 -7.56 -0.65 24.84
N LYS A 353 -8.68 0.05 25.05
CA LYS A 353 -9.37 0.16 26.35
C LYS A 353 -9.78 -1.21 26.88
N ASP A 354 -10.34 -2.08 26.04
CA ASP A 354 -10.73 -3.44 26.41
C ASP A 354 -9.53 -4.30 26.83
N SER A 355 -8.37 -4.13 26.19
CA SER A 355 -7.14 -4.81 26.60
C SER A 355 -6.57 -4.26 27.91
N LEU A 356 -6.63 -2.94 28.13
CA LEU A 356 -6.25 -2.32 29.41
C LEU A 356 -7.17 -2.78 30.55
N THR A 357 -8.48 -2.90 30.30
CA THR A 357 -9.48 -3.33 31.30
C THR A 357 -9.36 -4.82 31.67
N LYS A 358 -8.56 -5.61 30.95
CA LYS A 358 -8.25 -7.02 31.31
C LYS A 358 -7.01 -7.17 32.19
N LEU A 359 -6.25 -6.09 32.39
CA LEU A 359 -5.03 -6.07 33.21
C LEU A 359 -5.27 -5.60 34.66
N TYR A 360 -6.49 -5.12 34.96
CA TYR A 360 -6.94 -4.61 36.26
C TYR A 360 -8.25 -5.30 36.68
#